data_AF-A0A0Q4V7S4-F1
#
_entry.id   AF-A0A0Q4V7S4-F1
#
_cell.length_a   1.000
_cell.length_b   1.000
_cell.length_c   1.000
_cell.angle_alpha   90.00
_cell.angle_beta   90.00
_cell.angle_gamma   90.00
#
_symmetry.space_group_name_H-M   'P 1'
#
loop_
_entity.id
_entity.type
_entity.pdbx_description
1 polymer ?
#
loop_
_entity_poly.entity_id
_entity_poly.type
_entity_poly.pdbx_seq_one_letter_code
_entity_poly.pdbx_strand_id
1 'polypeptide(L)'
;MTDLQSSPVPTIGDRAHRGPASAVDAPVIAVGAPVIAVDAPVIDRGAVIAAAITTFREMPFHRVTIVDVAARAEVPVAEVRAHFPNWDGLVLATLDRWNLARMIPITPLLASHGTVRFLRGIAEATALDPALTRFLMAMSNIAATPDEPIAPMLTSRWTDFYRLVEANLAHDVALGREPSTMVPASGAEQLVAIYEGLQLQYMVRPGLDLVASFDRAVSRLREGWRQSYIPPLWDIGPTA
;
A
#
# COMPACT_ATOMS: atom_id res chain seq x y z
N MET A 1 18.12 30.81 -26.14
CA MET A 1 17.09 31.22 -25.16
C MET A 1 15.75 30.82 -25.74
N THR A 2 15.33 29.61 -25.44
CA THR A 2 14.10 29.01 -25.97
C THR A 2 13.25 28.64 -24.77
N ASP A 3 12.11 29.32 -24.64
CA ASP A 3 11.14 29.16 -23.56
C ASP A 3 10.58 27.74 -23.52
N LEU A 4 10.79 27.05 -22.40
CA LEU A 4 10.07 25.85 -22.02
C LEU A 4 8.72 26.30 -21.42
N GLN A 5 7.66 26.24 -22.24
CA GLN A 5 6.30 26.36 -21.74
C GLN A 5 5.97 25.15 -20.84
N SER A 6 5.86 25.40 -19.54
CA SER A 6 5.33 24.47 -18.55
C SER A 6 3.88 24.11 -18.89
N SER A 7 3.64 22.84 -19.23
CA SER A 7 2.28 22.28 -19.28
C SER A 7 1.83 21.90 -17.86
N PRO A 8 0.55 22.13 -17.48
CA PRO A 8 0.09 21.81 -16.13
C PRO A 8 -0.04 20.30 -15.94
N VAL A 9 0.43 19.80 -14.78
CA VAL A 9 0.19 18.43 -14.31
C VAL A 9 -1.30 18.31 -13.94
N PRO A 10 -2.03 17.28 -14.42
CA PRO A 10 -3.43 17.10 -14.03
C PRO A 10 -3.52 16.72 -12.56
N THR A 11 -4.24 17.53 -11.78
CA THR A 11 -4.57 17.28 -10.37
C THR A 11 -5.52 16.07 -10.27
N ILE A 12 -5.30 15.18 -9.30
CA ILE A 12 -6.12 13.98 -8.99
C ILE A 12 -7.53 14.35 -8.42
N GLY A 13 -8.01 15.57 -8.70
CA GLY A 13 -9.14 16.19 -8.03
C GLY A 13 -10.50 16.09 -8.71
N ASP A 14 -10.62 15.54 -9.93
CA ASP A 14 -11.92 15.57 -10.64
C ASP A 14 -12.72 14.27 -10.48
N ARG A 15 -13.18 14.04 -9.24
CA ARG A 15 -14.30 13.14 -8.94
C ARG A 15 -15.56 13.76 -9.53
N ALA A 16 -15.98 13.28 -10.70
CA ALA A 16 -17.08 13.86 -11.47
C ALA A 16 -18.44 13.79 -10.74
N HIS A 17 -18.92 14.96 -10.33
CA HIS A 17 -20.34 15.30 -10.21
C HIS A 17 -20.68 16.28 -11.35
N ARG A 18 -21.35 15.80 -12.41
CA ARG A 18 -22.17 16.66 -13.30
C ARG A 18 -23.02 15.84 -14.29
N GLY A 19 -24.35 15.99 -14.21
CA GLY A 19 -25.27 15.84 -15.35
C GLY A 19 -25.36 17.16 -16.13
N PRO A 20 -26.02 17.19 -17.32
CA PRO A 20 -27.47 17.43 -17.34
C PRO A 20 -28.25 16.74 -18.48
N ALA A 21 -29.55 17.04 -18.53
CA ALA A 21 -30.65 16.38 -19.25
C ALA A 21 -30.85 16.71 -20.75
N SER A 22 -31.67 15.86 -21.37
CA SER A 22 -32.67 16.10 -22.45
C SER A 22 -32.33 15.58 -23.86
N ALA A 23 -33.12 14.60 -24.30
CA ALA A 23 -33.50 14.38 -25.70
C ALA A 23 -34.92 13.74 -25.72
N VAL A 24 -35.82 14.32 -26.51
CA VAL A 24 -37.22 13.95 -26.71
C VAL A 24 -37.42 13.43 -28.15
N ASP A 25 -38.33 12.45 -28.28
CA ASP A 25 -38.97 11.82 -29.47
C ASP A 25 -38.09 10.96 -30.41
N ALA A 26 -38.46 9.75 -30.87
CA ALA A 26 -39.58 8.77 -30.74
C ALA A 26 -39.14 7.49 -31.55
N PRO A 27 -39.92 6.40 -31.82
CA PRO A 27 -41.23 5.95 -31.32
C PRO A 27 -41.27 4.48 -30.78
N VAL A 28 -42.46 4.07 -30.34
CA VAL A 28 -42.89 2.78 -29.75
C VAL A 28 -42.99 1.66 -30.80
N ILE A 29 -42.62 0.40 -30.46
CA ILE A 29 -43.42 -0.87 -30.49
C ILE A 29 -42.51 -2.06 -30.12
N ALA A 30 -42.81 -2.77 -29.02
CA ALA A 30 -43.09 -4.21 -28.99
C ALA A 30 -43.22 -4.72 -27.53
N VAL A 31 -44.42 -5.19 -27.20
CA VAL A 31 -44.76 -5.94 -25.98
C VAL A 31 -44.14 -7.33 -26.07
N GLY A 32 -43.37 -7.74 -25.06
CA GLY A 32 -42.75 -9.08 -25.01
C GLY A 32 -42.23 -9.47 -23.64
N ALA A 33 -43.07 -10.21 -22.90
CA ALA A 33 -42.80 -11.08 -21.73
C ALA A 33 -42.25 -10.45 -20.42
N PRO A 34 -42.73 -10.90 -19.25
CA PRO A 34 -42.10 -10.54 -17.98
C PRO A 34 -40.75 -11.26 -17.91
N VAL A 35 -39.66 -10.52 -18.00
CA VAL A 35 -38.37 -11.00 -17.51
C VAL A 35 -38.54 -11.10 -16.00
N ILE A 36 -38.76 -12.32 -15.51
CA ILE A 36 -38.59 -12.64 -14.10
C ILE A 36 -37.15 -12.27 -13.80
N ALA A 37 -36.95 -11.17 -13.05
CA ALA A 37 -35.67 -10.86 -12.46
C ALA A 37 -35.32 -12.08 -11.61
N VAL A 38 -34.40 -12.89 -12.10
CA VAL A 38 -33.68 -13.85 -11.27
C VAL A 38 -33.07 -12.98 -10.18
N ASP A 39 -33.46 -13.18 -8.92
CA ASP A 39 -32.89 -12.48 -7.78
C ASP A 39 -31.37 -12.49 -7.95
N ALA A 40 -30.82 -11.32 -8.30
CA ALA A 40 -29.38 -11.18 -8.45
C ALA A 40 -28.79 -11.57 -7.09
N PRO A 41 -27.81 -12.50 -7.04
CA PRO A 41 -27.26 -12.93 -5.78
C PRO A 41 -26.71 -11.70 -5.06
N VAL A 42 -27.30 -11.39 -3.89
CA VAL A 42 -26.85 -10.28 -3.05
C VAL A 42 -25.41 -10.56 -2.68
N ILE A 43 -24.48 -9.79 -3.23
CA ILE A 43 -23.08 -9.93 -2.90
C ILE A 43 -22.86 -9.49 -1.45
N ASP A 44 -22.02 -10.20 -0.70
CA ASP A 44 -21.62 -9.71 0.61
C ASP A 44 -20.48 -8.69 0.50
N ARG A 45 -20.31 -7.89 1.54
CA ARG A 45 -19.24 -6.87 1.62
C ARG A 45 -17.83 -7.46 1.42
N GLY A 46 -17.60 -8.69 1.85
CA GLY A 46 -16.33 -9.40 1.72
C GLY A 46 -16.04 -9.82 0.28
N ALA A 47 -17.04 -10.26 -0.47
CA ALA A 47 -16.93 -10.60 -1.88
C ALA A 47 -16.63 -9.36 -2.75
N VAL A 48 -17.23 -8.20 -2.44
CA VAL A 48 -16.84 -6.92 -3.06
C VAL A 48 -15.36 -6.59 -2.80
N ILE A 49 -14.88 -6.78 -1.56
CA ILE A 49 -13.46 -6.57 -1.22
C ILE A 49 -12.57 -7.55 -1.99
N ALA A 50 -12.97 -8.83 -2.09
CA ALA A 50 -12.21 -9.84 -2.84
C ALA A 50 -12.11 -9.48 -4.33
N ALA A 51 -13.21 -9.00 -4.92
CA ALA A 51 -13.20 -8.47 -6.28
C ALA A 51 -12.23 -7.29 -6.41
N ALA A 52 -12.28 -6.31 -5.51
CA ALA A 52 -11.37 -5.17 -5.50
C ALA A 52 -9.89 -5.58 -5.38
N ILE A 53 -9.55 -6.54 -4.49
CA ILE A 53 -8.20 -7.11 -4.39
C ILE A 53 -7.75 -7.66 -5.75
N THR A 54 -8.61 -8.44 -6.40
CA THR A 54 -8.28 -9.07 -7.67
C THR A 54 -8.09 -8.01 -8.77
N THR A 55 -8.92 -6.97 -8.79
CA THR A 55 -8.78 -5.84 -9.71
C THR A 55 -7.46 -5.07 -9.48
N PHE A 56 -7.08 -4.80 -8.23
CA PHE A 56 -5.80 -4.13 -7.91
C PHE A 56 -4.57 -5.02 -8.15
N ARG A 57 -4.72 -6.34 -8.21
CA ARG A 57 -3.62 -7.24 -8.64
C ARG A 57 -3.23 -6.99 -10.09
N GLU A 58 -4.23 -6.81 -10.95
CA GLU A 58 -4.06 -6.73 -12.40
C GLU A 58 -3.79 -5.31 -12.90
N MET A 59 -4.28 -4.29 -12.19
CA MET A 59 -4.21 -2.90 -12.62
C MET A 59 -3.54 -1.99 -11.58
N PRO A 60 -2.82 -0.94 -12.03
CA PRO A 60 -2.29 0.06 -11.11
C PRO A 60 -3.42 0.88 -10.50
N PHE A 61 -3.26 1.31 -9.25
CA PHE A 61 -4.28 2.00 -8.46
C PHE A 61 -5.00 3.12 -9.23
N HIS A 62 -4.25 4.00 -9.89
CA HIS A 62 -4.78 5.16 -10.62
C HIS A 62 -5.64 4.81 -11.85
N ARG A 63 -5.67 3.54 -12.28
CA ARG A 63 -6.52 3.07 -13.38
C ARG A 63 -7.77 2.33 -12.92
N VAL A 64 -7.82 1.90 -11.66
CA VAL A 64 -8.96 1.13 -11.15
C VAL A 64 -10.11 2.06 -10.80
N THR A 65 -11.30 1.72 -11.27
CA THR A 65 -12.54 2.40 -10.95
C THR A 65 -13.52 1.47 -10.24
N ILE A 66 -14.59 2.05 -9.67
CA ILE A 66 -15.70 1.26 -9.10
C ILE A 66 -16.41 0.41 -10.15
N VAL A 67 -16.37 0.80 -11.44
CA VAL A 67 -16.95 0.02 -12.54
C VAL A 67 -16.15 -1.26 -12.75
N ASP A 68 -14.82 -1.18 -12.71
CA ASP A 68 -13.95 -2.35 -12.84
C ASP A 68 -14.15 -3.35 -11.69
N VAL A 69 -14.36 -2.84 -10.47
CA VAL A 69 -14.66 -3.68 -9.30
C VAL A 69 -16.05 -4.33 -9.44
N ALA A 70 -17.06 -3.59 -9.87
CA ALA A 70 -18.41 -4.11 -10.08
C ALA A 70 -18.42 -5.19 -11.18
N ALA A 71 -17.72 -4.94 -12.29
CA ALA A 71 -17.55 -5.91 -13.36
C ALA A 71 -16.82 -7.17 -12.86
N ARG A 72 -15.78 -7.03 -12.03
CA ARG A 72 -15.07 -8.16 -11.40
C ARG A 72 -15.95 -8.96 -10.45
N ALA A 73 -16.84 -8.29 -9.74
CA ALA A 73 -17.78 -8.87 -8.80
C ALA A 73 -19.04 -9.45 -9.49
N GLU A 74 -19.19 -9.25 -10.80
CA GLU A 74 -20.36 -9.65 -11.59
C GLU A 74 -21.68 -9.06 -11.05
N VAL A 75 -21.62 -7.85 -10.50
CA VAL A 75 -22.79 -7.12 -9.95
C VAL A 75 -22.91 -5.71 -10.52
N PRO A 76 -24.09 -5.08 -10.48
CA PRO A 76 -24.25 -3.67 -10.84
C PRO A 76 -23.43 -2.75 -9.91
N VAL A 77 -22.97 -1.60 -10.43
CA VAL A 77 -22.25 -0.58 -9.64
C VAL A 77 -23.06 -0.10 -8.42
N ALA A 78 -24.39 -0.04 -8.54
CA ALA A 78 -25.27 0.34 -7.44
C ALA A 78 -25.14 -0.60 -6.23
N GLU A 79 -24.91 -1.89 -6.47
CA GLU A 79 -24.76 -2.91 -5.43
C GLU A 79 -23.43 -2.75 -4.69
N VAL A 80 -22.33 -2.49 -5.42
CA VAL A 80 -21.04 -2.12 -4.81
C VAL A 80 -21.18 -0.87 -3.96
N ARG A 81 -21.91 0.15 -4.44
CA ARG A 81 -22.14 1.41 -3.70
C ARG A 81 -23.00 1.23 -2.46
N ALA A 82 -23.90 0.26 -2.44
CA ALA A 82 -24.68 -0.06 -1.24
C ALA A 82 -23.77 -0.51 -0.09
N HIS A 83 -22.69 -1.24 -0.38
CA HIS A 83 -21.69 -1.63 0.62
C HIS A 83 -20.62 -0.58 0.88
N PHE A 84 -20.24 0.17 -0.15
CA PHE A 84 -19.19 1.18 -0.09
C PHE A 84 -19.67 2.48 -0.76
N PRO A 85 -20.31 3.38 0.01
CA PRO A 85 -20.87 4.62 -0.52
C PRO A 85 -19.84 5.52 -1.20
N ASN A 86 -18.57 5.43 -0.79
CA ASN A 86 -17.46 6.17 -1.36
C ASN A 86 -16.27 5.26 -1.69
N TRP A 87 -15.46 5.71 -2.65
CA TRP A 87 -14.29 5.00 -3.15
C TRP A 87 -13.23 4.77 -2.08
N ASP A 88 -12.97 5.79 -1.26
CA ASP A 88 -11.95 5.75 -0.20
C ASP A 88 -12.23 4.63 0.81
N GLY A 89 -13.49 4.43 1.19
CA GLY A 89 -13.92 3.35 2.08
C GLY A 89 -13.68 1.96 1.49
N LEU A 90 -13.88 1.78 0.17
CA LEU A 90 -13.55 0.53 -0.51
C LEU A 90 -12.04 0.30 -0.57
N VAL A 91 -11.27 1.34 -0.91
CA VAL A 91 -9.80 1.30 -0.97
C VAL A 91 -9.22 0.90 0.38
N LEU A 92 -9.65 1.52 1.47
CA LEU A 92 -9.18 1.22 2.82
C LEU A 92 -9.56 -0.18 3.28
N ALA A 93 -10.80 -0.60 3.06
CA ALA A 93 -11.23 -1.95 3.42
C ALA A 93 -10.48 -3.02 2.62
N THR A 94 -10.17 -2.73 1.35
CA THR A 94 -9.36 -3.57 0.48
C THR A 94 -7.92 -3.67 0.97
N LEU A 95 -7.31 -2.53 1.29
CA LEU A 95 -5.97 -2.43 1.86
C LEU A 95 -5.86 -3.25 3.15
N ASP A 96 -6.78 -3.02 4.08
CA ASP A 96 -6.76 -3.66 5.40
C ASP A 96 -6.93 -5.19 5.27
N ARG A 97 -7.89 -5.64 4.45
CA ARG A 97 -8.13 -7.08 4.24
C ARG A 97 -6.94 -7.76 3.57
N TRP A 98 -6.39 -7.15 2.53
CA TRP A 98 -5.28 -7.73 1.76
C TRP A 98 -4.00 -7.76 2.59
N ASN A 99 -3.68 -6.65 3.26
CA ASN A 99 -2.50 -6.59 4.13
C ASN A 99 -2.63 -7.54 5.32
N LEU A 100 -3.81 -7.61 5.97
CA LEU A 100 -4.04 -8.57 7.07
C LEU A 100 -3.78 -10.02 6.62
N ALA A 101 -4.30 -10.41 5.45
CA ALA A 101 -4.08 -11.76 4.92
C ALA A 101 -2.58 -12.07 4.72
N ARG A 102 -1.79 -11.09 4.23
CA ARG A 102 -0.33 -11.21 4.15
C ARG A 102 0.31 -11.33 5.53
N MET A 103 -0.14 -10.53 6.50
CA MET A 103 0.49 -10.43 7.82
C MET A 103 0.21 -11.61 8.75
N ILE A 104 -0.95 -12.27 8.65
CA ILE A 104 -1.32 -13.42 9.50
C ILE A 104 -0.20 -14.46 9.65
N PRO A 105 0.39 -15.01 8.57
CA PRO A 105 1.47 -16.00 8.70
C PRO A 105 2.81 -15.41 9.14
N ILE A 106 3.01 -14.09 9.04
CA ILE A 106 4.30 -13.41 9.27
C ILE A 106 4.40 -12.88 10.71
N THR A 107 3.32 -12.33 11.26
CA THR A 107 3.30 -11.71 12.60
C THR A 107 3.86 -12.61 13.71
N PRO A 108 3.63 -13.94 13.73
CA PRO A 108 4.26 -14.83 14.73
C PRO A 108 5.80 -14.79 14.75
N LEU A 109 6.44 -14.32 13.68
CA LEU A 109 7.90 -14.16 13.61
C LEU A 109 8.43 -13.08 14.57
N LEU A 110 7.64 -12.06 14.91
CA LEU A 110 8.03 -11.03 15.88
C LEU A 110 8.36 -11.68 17.24
N ALA A 111 7.43 -12.48 17.74
CA ALA A 111 7.57 -13.14 19.03
C ALA A 111 8.67 -14.21 19.01
N SER A 112 8.79 -14.97 17.92
CA SER A 112 9.68 -16.14 17.86
C SER A 112 11.12 -15.83 17.43
N HIS A 113 11.32 -14.88 16.51
CA HIS A 113 12.61 -14.62 15.86
C HIS A 113 13.02 -13.13 15.84
N GLY A 114 12.13 -12.23 16.26
CA GLY A 114 12.39 -10.79 16.32
C GLY A 114 12.07 -10.02 15.03
N THR A 115 12.26 -8.71 15.11
CA THR A 115 11.79 -7.70 14.16
C THR A 115 12.45 -7.81 12.80
N VAL A 116 13.76 -8.12 12.76
CA VAL A 116 14.49 -8.29 11.50
C VAL A 116 13.96 -9.49 10.70
N ARG A 117 13.72 -10.63 11.37
CA ARG A 117 13.16 -11.82 10.69
C ARG A 117 11.73 -11.59 10.24
N PHE A 118 10.95 -10.83 11.01
CA PHE A 118 9.61 -10.40 10.64
C PHE A 118 9.60 -9.59 9.34
N LEU A 119 10.42 -8.53 9.23
CA LEU A 119 10.52 -7.72 8.01
C LEU A 119 11.05 -8.53 6.82
N ARG A 120 12.00 -9.45 7.05
CA ARG A 120 12.42 -10.42 6.03
C ARG A 120 11.24 -11.26 5.54
N GLY A 121 10.33 -11.66 6.43
CA GLY A 121 9.11 -12.40 6.07
C GLY A 121 8.16 -11.57 5.19
N ILE A 122 8.10 -10.26 5.41
CA ILE A 122 7.33 -9.35 4.53
C ILE A 122 8.00 -9.23 3.15
N ALA A 123 9.33 -9.21 3.09
CA ALA A 123 10.07 -9.22 1.83
C ALA A 123 9.85 -10.54 1.05
N GLU A 124 9.87 -11.69 1.74
CA GLU A 124 9.53 -13.00 1.15
C GLU A 124 8.10 -13.01 0.59
N ALA A 125 7.12 -12.52 1.36
CA ALA A 125 5.73 -12.44 0.91
C ALA A 125 5.54 -11.44 -0.25
N THR A 126 6.35 -10.38 -0.31
CA THR A 126 6.34 -9.43 -1.43
C THR A 126 6.80 -10.08 -2.73
N ALA A 127 7.80 -10.98 -2.67
CA ALA A 127 8.23 -11.71 -3.86
C ALA A 127 7.11 -12.60 -4.43
N LEU A 128 6.21 -13.10 -3.58
CA LEU A 128 5.05 -13.92 -3.96
C LEU A 128 3.85 -13.10 -4.47
N ASP A 129 3.65 -11.90 -3.92
CA ASP A 129 2.56 -11.00 -4.32
C ASP A 129 3.05 -9.53 -4.45
N PRO A 130 3.77 -9.21 -5.54
CA PRO A 130 4.31 -7.85 -5.75
C PRO A 130 3.22 -6.78 -5.89
N ALA A 131 2.00 -7.17 -6.27
CA ALA A 131 0.91 -6.24 -6.52
C ALA A 131 0.42 -5.54 -5.25
N LEU A 132 0.39 -6.23 -4.12
CA LEU A 132 0.08 -5.61 -2.83
C LEU A 132 1.10 -4.53 -2.48
N THR A 133 2.39 -4.80 -2.68
CA THR A 133 3.45 -3.82 -2.41
C THR A 133 3.32 -2.60 -3.33
N ARG A 134 3.04 -2.80 -4.61
CA ARG A 134 2.73 -1.71 -5.55
C ARG A 134 1.54 -0.88 -5.08
N PHE A 135 0.48 -1.52 -4.60
CA PHE A 135 -0.70 -0.85 -4.07
C PHE A 135 -0.38 -0.05 -2.79
N LEU A 136 0.32 -0.65 -1.83
CA LEU A 136 0.80 0.02 -0.62
C LEU A 136 1.67 1.25 -0.92
N MET A 137 2.58 1.15 -1.87
CA MET A 137 3.44 2.28 -2.27
C MET A 137 2.65 3.42 -2.91
N ALA A 138 1.60 3.10 -3.69
CA ALA A 138 0.66 4.12 -4.15
C ALA A 138 -0.06 4.80 -2.98
N MET A 139 -0.46 4.04 -1.95
CA MET A 139 -1.11 4.59 -0.76
C MET A 139 -0.15 5.47 0.06
N SER A 140 1.13 5.11 0.18
CA SER A 140 2.14 5.96 0.84
C SER A 140 2.29 7.31 0.16
N ASN A 141 2.21 7.36 -1.18
CA ASN A 141 2.27 8.63 -1.91
C ASN A 141 1.04 9.52 -1.61
N ILE A 142 -0.15 8.92 -1.52
CA ILE A 142 -1.37 9.65 -1.13
C ILE A 142 -1.29 10.13 0.32
N ALA A 143 -0.78 9.29 1.23
CA ALA A 143 -0.56 9.67 2.63
C ALA A 143 0.35 10.90 2.77
N ALA A 144 1.34 11.03 1.87
CA ALA A 144 2.26 12.16 1.81
C ALA A 144 1.67 13.42 1.14
N THR A 145 0.40 13.40 0.72
CA THR A 145 -0.30 14.52 0.07
C THR A 145 -1.38 15.07 1.02
N PRO A 146 -1.09 16.13 1.81
CA PRO A 146 -1.98 16.56 2.91
C PRO A 146 -3.39 16.98 2.49
N ASP A 147 -3.56 17.44 1.24
CA ASP A 147 -4.85 17.92 0.73
C ASP A 147 -5.80 16.79 0.30
N GLU A 148 -5.33 15.53 0.30
CA GLU A 148 -6.16 14.38 -0.04
C GLU A 148 -7.02 13.93 1.15
N PRO A 149 -8.35 13.79 1.01
CA PRO A 149 -9.25 13.44 2.12
C PRO A 149 -8.90 12.14 2.84
N ILE A 150 -8.33 11.17 2.13
CA ILE A 150 -7.95 9.85 2.68
C ILE A 150 -6.57 9.87 3.37
N ALA A 151 -5.76 10.91 3.16
CA ALA A 151 -4.37 10.96 3.63
C ALA A 151 -4.22 10.73 5.14
N PRO A 152 -5.01 11.37 6.05
CA PRO A 152 -4.86 11.13 7.49
C PRO A 152 -5.03 9.66 7.89
N MET A 153 -5.92 8.94 7.22
CA MET A 153 -6.17 7.52 7.50
C MET A 153 -5.02 6.62 7.02
N LEU A 154 -4.37 6.99 5.92
CA LEU A 154 -3.20 6.28 5.39
C LEU A 154 -1.94 6.60 6.20
N THR A 155 -1.76 7.87 6.59
CA THR A 155 -0.67 8.31 7.48
C THR A 155 -0.73 7.60 8.82
N SER A 156 -1.93 7.46 9.42
CA SER A 156 -2.07 6.69 10.66
C SER A 156 -1.54 5.26 10.50
N ARG A 157 -1.92 4.57 9.42
CA ARG A 157 -1.47 3.18 9.15
C ARG A 157 0.03 3.07 8.96
N TRP A 158 0.63 4.02 8.24
CA TRP A 158 2.09 4.06 8.07
C TRP A 158 2.79 4.27 9.40
N THR A 159 2.33 5.23 10.21
CA THR A 159 2.91 5.52 11.52
C THR A 159 2.70 4.37 12.51
N ASP A 160 1.57 3.65 12.45
CA ASP A 160 1.32 2.45 13.25
C ASP A 160 2.33 1.34 12.93
N PHE A 161 2.61 1.11 11.65
CA PHE A 161 3.63 0.15 11.22
C PHE A 161 5.02 0.56 11.71
N TYR A 162 5.39 1.84 11.57
CA TYR A 162 6.67 2.36 12.06
C TYR A 162 6.82 2.14 13.58
N ARG A 163 5.82 2.53 14.37
CA ARG A 163 5.80 2.33 15.83
C ARG A 163 5.88 0.86 16.22
N LEU A 164 5.23 -0.01 15.47
CA LEU A 164 5.33 -1.46 15.67
C LEU A 164 6.78 -1.93 15.53
N VAL A 165 7.49 -1.49 14.48
CA VAL A 165 8.90 -1.86 14.26
C VAL A 165 9.78 -1.33 15.40
N GLU A 166 9.64 -0.07 15.78
CA GLU A 166 10.39 0.54 16.87
C GLU A 166 10.19 -0.18 18.21
N ALA A 167 8.92 -0.41 18.59
CA ALA A 167 8.59 -1.08 19.85
C ALA A 167 9.14 -2.51 19.90
N ASN A 168 9.10 -3.25 18.78
CA ASN A 168 9.63 -4.61 18.74
C ASN A 168 11.16 -4.65 18.71
N LEU A 169 11.84 -3.66 18.10
CA LEU A 169 13.30 -3.54 18.24
C LEU A 169 13.72 -3.25 19.69
N ALA A 170 12.96 -2.41 20.41
CA ALA A 170 13.19 -2.19 21.84
C ALA A 170 13.02 -3.50 22.65
N HIS A 171 12.01 -4.29 22.30
CA HIS A 171 11.80 -5.61 22.91
C HIS A 171 12.94 -6.59 22.58
N ASP A 172 13.41 -6.61 21.34
CA ASP A 172 14.51 -7.47 20.91
C ASP A 172 15.83 -7.13 21.62
N VAL A 173 16.10 -5.85 21.92
CA VAL A 173 17.22 -5.46 22.78
C VAL A 173 17.03 -5.98 24.20
N ALA A 174 15.85 -5.80 24.79
CA ALA A 174 15.57 -6.25 26.14
C ALA A 174 15.72 -7.78 26.30
N LEU A 175 15.45 -8.54 25.24
CA LEU A 175 15.65 -9.99 25.17
C LEU A 175 17.06 -10.42 24.75
N GLY A 176 17.95 -9.48 24.42
CA GLY A 176 19.32 -9.75 23.96
C GLY A 176 19.42 -10.33 22.53
N ARG A 177 18.37 -10.20 21.70
CA ARG A 177 18.39 -10.58 20.28
C ARG A 177 19.09 -9.57 19.39
N GLU A 178 19.04 -8.30 19.80
CA GLU A 178 19.76 -7.19 19.19
C GLU A 178 20.71 -6.54 20.22
N PRO A 179 21.82 -5.91 19.77
CA PRO A 179 22.84 -5.40 20.68
C PRO A 179 22.32 -4.22 21.51
N SER A 180 22.77 -4.13 22.76
CA SER A 180 22.40 -3.04 23.70
C SER A 180 22.93 -1.66 23.29
N THR A 181 23.88 -1.61 22.36
CA THR A 181 24.41 -0.38 21.75
C THR A 181 23.48 0.25 20.72
N MET A 182 22.48 -0.50 20.22
CA MET A 182 21.49 0.02 19.27
C MET A 182 20.44 0.89 19.98
N VAL A 183 20.19 2.09 19.44
CA VAL A 183 19.05 2.92 19.83
C VAL A 183 17.82 2.50 19.01
N PRO A 184 16.72 2.00 19.62
CA PRO A 184 15.57 1.45 18.88
C PRO A 184 14.93 2.40 17.87
N ALA A 185 14.79 3.68 18.22
CA ALA A 185 14.23 4.69 17.32
C ALA A 185 15.06 4.84 16.03
N SER A 186 16.39 4.99 16.17
CA SER A 186 17.31 5.07 15.03
C SER A 186 17.41 3.75 14.26
N GLY A 187 17.36 2.61 14.98
CA GLY A 187 17.33 1.29 14.35
C GLY A 187 16.08 1.08 13.50
N ALA A 188 14.92 1.52 14.00
CA ALA A 188 13.66 1.48 13.25
C ALA A 188 13.71 2.37 12.01
N GLU A 189 14.19 3.61 12.13
CA GLU A 189 14.37 4.53 11.02
C GLU A 189 15.21 3.89 9.90
N GLN A 190 16.39 3.36 10.26
CA GLN A 190 17.32 2.73 9.32
C GLN A 190 16.72 1.47 8.69
N LEU A 191 16.09 0.62 9.49
CA LEU A 191 15.57 -0.66 9.04
C LEU A 191 14.34 -0.48 8.13
N VAL A 192 13.42 0.43 8.47
CA VAL A 192 12.27 0.77 7.63
C VAL A 192 12.74 1.44 6.34
N ALA A 193 13.72 2.34 6.39
CA ALA A 193 14.27 2.97 5.18
C ALA A 193 14.89 1.93 4.22
N ILE A 194 15.66 0.97 4.73
CA ILE A 194 16.19 -0.14 3.92
C ILE A 194 15.06 -0.98 3.35
N TYR A 195 14.08 -1.36 4.18
CA TYR A 195 12.94 -2.16 3.76
C TYR A 195 12.16 -1.46 2.63
N GLU A 196 11.64 -0.27 2.85
CA GLU A 196 10.83 0.46 1.86
C GLU A 196 11.64 0.79 0.60
N GLY A 197 12.91 1.20 0.75
CA GLY A 197 13.80 1.48 -0.37
C GLY A 197 14.04 0.25 -1.26
N LEU A 198 14.18 -0.94 -0.67
CA LEU A 198 14.32 -2.19 -1.42
C LEU A 198 13.03 -2.61 -2.10
N GLN A 199 11.87 -2.41 -1.46
CA GLN A 199 10.56 -2.67 -2.05
C GLN A 199 10.34 -1.80 -3.29
N LEU A 200 10.70 -0.52 -3.22
CA LEU A 200 10.65 0.39 -4.37
C LEU A 200 11.58 -0.08 -5.49
N GLN A 201 12.84 -0.39 -5.15
CA GLN A 201 13.81 -0.87 -6.13
C GLN A 201 13.38 -2.18 -6.80
N TYR A 202 12.77 -3.10 -6.06
CA TYR A 202 12.25 -4.35 -6.59
C TYR A 202 11.20 -4.14 -7.68
N MET A 203 10.37 -3.10 -7.57
CA MET A 203 9.35 -2.79 -8.57
C MET A 203 9.92 -2.21 -9.87
N VAL A 204 11.05 -1.51 -9.81
CA VAL A 204 11.61 -0.78 -10.97
C VAL A 204 12.87 -1.41 -11.56
N ARG A 205 13.45 -2.42 -10.89
CA ARG A 205 14.65 -3.12 -11.35
C ARG A 205 14.34 -4.59 -11.64
N PRO A 206 14.13 -4.96 -12.91
CA PRO A 206 13.97 -6.36 -13.30
C PRO A 206 15.15 -7.21 -12.83
N GLY A 207 14.85 -8.39 -12.25
CA GLY A 207 15.87 -9.34 -11.79
C GLY A 207 16.50 -9.03 -10.43
N LEU A 208 16.03 -8.01 -9.70
CA LEU A 208 16.45 -7.80 -8.31
C LEU A 208 15.95 -8.97 -7.44
N ASP A 209 16.88 -9.71 -6.84
CA ASP A 209 16.55 -10.62 -5.73
C ASP A 209 16.32 -9.78 -4.46
N LEU A 210 15.05 -9.55 -4.15
CA LEU A 210 14.61 -8.73 -3.02
C LEU A 210 15.08 -9.31 -1.68
N VAL A 211 14.92 -10.61 -1.47
CA VAL A 211 15.25 -11.25 -0.18
C VAL A 211 16.76 -11.27 0.03
N ALA A 212 17.54 -11.63 -1.00
CA ALA A 212 19.00 -11.60 -0.86
C ALA A 212 19.55 -10.17 -0.71
N SER A 213 18.90 -9.17 -1.32
CA SER A 213 19.27 -7.77 -1.14
C SER A 213 18.96 -7.27 0.27
N PHE A 214 17.80 -7.65 0.82
CA PHE A 214 17.45 -7.37 2.22
C PHE A 214 18.44 -8.01 3.18
N ASP A 215 18.76 -9.30 2.99
CA ASP A 215 19.69 -10.04 3.84
C ASP A 215 21.08 -9.39 3.86
N ARG A 216 21.61 -8.98 2.70
CA ARG A 216 22.90 -8.28 2.61
C ARG A 216 22.88 -6.92 3.30
N ALA A 217 21.83 -6.13 3.07
CA ALA A 217 21.72 -4.79 3.63
C ALA A 217 21.58 -4.83 5.16
N VAL A 218 20.70 -5.70 5.67
CA VAL A 218 20.46 -5.82 7.12
C VAL A 218 21.65 -6.45 7.83
N SER A 219 22.38 -7.38 7.21
CA SER A 219 23.62 -7.90 7.80
C SER A 219 24.64 -6.79 8.09
N ARG A 220 24.81 -5.84 7.17
CA ARG A 220 25.69 -4.67 7.37
C ARG A 220 25.13 -3.70 8.39
N LEU A 221 23.82 -3.45 8.36
CA LEU A 221 23.14 -2.60 9.34
C LEU A 221 23.35 -3.11 10.77
N ARG A 222 23.12 -4.41 10.99
CA ARG A 222 23.25 -5.05 12.30
C ARG A 222 24.69 -5.09 12.82
N GLU A 223 25.67 -5.13 11.93
CA GLU A 223 27.07 -4.96 12.33
C GLU A 223 27.33 -3.54 12.83
N GLY A 224 26.77 -2.52 12.17
CA GLY A 224 26.81 -1.13 12.64
C GLY A 224 26.15 -0.95 14.01
N TRP A 225 25.02 -1.61 14.26
CA TRP A 225 24.32 -1.57 15.55
C TRP A 225 25.12 -2.09 16.74
N ARG A 226 26.13 -2.95 16.50
CA ARG A 226 27.03 -3.47 17.56
C ARG A 226 28.06 -2.43 18.01
N GLN A 227 28.24 -1.38 17.23
CA GLN A 227 29.19 -0.32 17.53
C GLN A 227 28.45 0.81 18.25
N SER A 228 29.13 1.46 19.20
CA SER A 228 28.61 2.68 19.79
C SER A 228 28.45 3.74 18.69
N TYR A 229 27.30 4.40 18.64
CA TYR A 229 27.09 5.48 17.68
C TYR A 229 28.07 6.62 17.96
N ILE A 230 28.84 6.97 16.94
CA ILE A 230 29.68 8.17 16.92
C ILE A 230 29.03 9.11 15.91
N PRO A 231 28.56 10.31 16.32
CA PRO A 231 28.03 11.29 15.40
C PRO A 231 29.04 11.56 14.28
N PRO A 232 28.61 11.61 13.01
CA PRO A 232 29.52 11.87 11.91
C PRO A 232 30.14 13.26 12.08
N LEU A 233 31.47 13.30 12.11
CA LEU A 233 32.24 14.51 11.85
C LEU A 233 32.28 14.66 10.33
N TRP A 234 31.34 15.43 9.77
CA TRP A 234 31.44 15.83 8.37
C TRP A 234 32.55 16.87 8.27
N ASP A 235 33.81 16.43 8.23
CA ASP A 235 34.95 17.28 7.87
C ASP A 235 34.88 17.58 6.37
N ILE A 236 33.92 18.41 5.99
CA ILE A 236 33.92 19.18 4.74
C ILE A 236 34.46 20.58 5.06
N GLY A 237 35.65 20.63 5.64
CA GLY A 237 36.47 21.84 5.61
C GLY A 237 37.04 22.02 4.20
N PRO A 238 37.16 23.27 3.68
CA PRO A 238 37.82 23.47 2.40
C PRO A 238 39.26 22.98 2.51
N THR A 239 39.65 22.03 1.66
CA THR A 239 41.06 21.71 1.42
C THR A 239 41.76 23.01 1.01
N ALA A 240 42.68 23.47 1.86
CA ALA A 240 43.53 24.63 1.63
C ALA A 240 44.49 24.42 0.45
#